data_AF-A0A4Q9MWM1-F1
#
_entry.id   AF-A0A4Q9MWM1-F1
#
_cell.length_a   1.000
_cell.length_b   1.000
_cell.length_c   1.000
_cell.angle_alpha   90.00
_cell.angle_beta   90.00
_cell.angle_gamma   90.00
#
_symmetry.space_group_name_H-M   'P 1'
#
loop_
_entity.id
_entity.type
_entity.pdbx_description
1 polymer ?
#
loop_
_entity_poly.entity_id
_entity_poly.type
_entity_poly.pdbx_seq_one_letter_code
_entity_poly.pdbx_strand_id
1 'polypeptide(L)'
;MVEYFAMCDFFAWPKARRKCDERDLARSRLKDAMVQQFNSTYGRDVKDVVAWQNLCRALGVDPVPNSMHECRKVIESVHVNICDLVEAPILGTPRDFGSEEALAIYSKSTDKIFPRDNVHAGSLLRYLLRHISRHRGTRYP
;
A
#
# COMPACT_ATOMS: atom_id res chain seq x y z
N MET A 1 -13.45 -34.15 8.97
CA MET A 1 -14.16 -33.03 9.64
C MET A 1 -14.85 -33.42 10.95
N VAL A 2 -15.11 -34.71 11.24
CA VAL A 2 -15.78 -35.16 12.48
C VAL A 2 -14.80 -35.34 13.66
N GLU A 3 -13.58 -35.79 13.37
CA GLU A 3 -12.56 -36.12 14.38
C GLU A 3 -12.02 -34.90 15.13
N TYR A 4 -11.89 -33.76 14.46
CA TYR A 4 -11.41 -32.50 15.06
C TYR A 4 -12.33 -32.02 16.20
N PHE A 5 -13.65 -32.06 15.99
CA PHE A 5 -14.61 -31.60 16.99
C PHE A 5 -14.75 -32.56 18.18
N ALA A 6 -14.70 -33.88 17.93
CA ALA A 6 -14.71 -34.88 19.00
C ALA A 6 -13.46 -34.78 19.90
N MET A 7 -12.30 -34.47 19.30
CA MET A 7 -11.05 -34.29 20.04
C MET A 7 -11.07 -33.00 20.90
N CYS A 8 -11.65 -31.91 20.39
CA CYS A 8 -11.84 -30.69 21.20
C CYS A 8 -12.74 -30.90 22.43
N ASP A 9 -13.75 -31.76 22.32
CA ASP A 9 -14.65 -32.10 23.43
C ASP A 9 -13.96 -32.99 24.48
N PHE A 10 -13.18 -33.99 24.04
CA PHE A 10 -12.47 -34.90 24.96
C PHE A 10 -11.43 -34.19 25.83
N PHE A 11 -10.69 -33.22 25.27
CA PHE A 11 -9.64 -32.48 25.99
C PHE A 11 -10.13 -31.20 26.68
N ALA A 12 -11.44 -30.90 26.65
CA ALA A 12 -12.04 -29.68 27.19
C ALA A 12 -11.35 -28.39 26.68
N TRP A 13 -10.88 -28.38 25.43
CA TRP A 13 -10.19 -27.22 24.86
C TRP A 13 -11.23 -26.10 24.63
N PRO A 14 -11.01 -24.85 25.12
CA PRO A 14 -11.91 -23.72 24.85
C PRO A 14 -12.31 -23.62 23.37
N LYS A 15 -13.61 -23.80 23.10
CA LYS A 15 -14.25 -23.66 21.77
C LYS A 15 -14.32 -22.20 21.28
N ALA A 16 -13.60 -21.28 21.91
CA ALA A 16 -13.54 -19.90 21.47
C ALA A 16 -12.58 -19.79 20.28
N ARG A 17 -13.02 -19.15 19.19
CA ARG A 17 -12.13 -18.67 18.12
C ARG A 17 -10.95 -17.96 18.79
N ARG A 18 -9.75 -18.57 18.79
CA ARG A 18 -8.53 -17.86 19.18
C ARG A 18 -8.39 -16.66 18.24
N LYS A 19 -8.74 -15.50 18.78
CA LYS A 19 -8.86 -14.23 18.10
C LYS A 19 -7.44 -13.72 17.83
N CYS A 20 -7.04 -13.74 16.57
CA CYS A 20 -6.27 -12.66 15.94
C CYS A 20 -4.87 -12.27 16.45
N ASP A 21 -4.04 -13.16 17.02
CA ASP A 21 -2.65 -12.75 17.31
C ASP A 21 -1.73 -12.92 16.08
N GLU A 22 -1.55 -14.15 15.59
CA GLU A 22 -0.62 -14.44 14.48
C GLU A 22 -1.00 -13.74 13.17
N ARG A 23 -2.30 -13.65 12.86
CA ARG A 23 -2.79 -12.99 11.64
C ARG A 23 -2.57 -11.49 11.69
N ASP A 24 -2.81 -10.86 12.85
CA ASP A 24 -2.63 -9.42 13.00
C ASP A 24 -1.14 -9.08 13.04
N LEU A 25 -0.32 -9.93 13.67
CA LEU A 25 1.15 -9.82 13.64
C LEU A 25 1.71 -9.97 12.22
N ALA A 26 1.28 -10.98 11.47
CA ALA A 26 1.70 -11.18 10.08
C ALA A 26 1.30 -9.98 9.21
N ARG A 27 0.08 -9.46 9.39
CA ARG A 27 -0.39 -8.25 8.71
C ARG A 27 0.45 -7.02 9.08
N SER A 28 0.82 -6.87 10.35
CA SER A 28 1.71 -5.77 10.80
C SER A 28 3.09 -5.87 10.15
N ARG A 29 3.72 -7.04 10.18
CA ARG A 29 5.04 -7.26 9.58
C ARG A 29 5.04 -7.01 8.08
N LEU A 30 3.99 -7.43 7.37
CA LEU A 30 3.83 -7.14 5.94
C LEU A 30 3.76 -5.63 5.68
N LYS A 31 2.99 -4.90 6.50
CA LYS A 31 2.91 -3.43 6.41
C LYS A 31 4.28 -2.77 6.62
N ASP A 32 5.04 -3.21 7.62
CA ASP A 32 6.38 -2.70 7.88
C ASP A 32 7.33 -3.00 6.72
N ALA A 33 7.30 -4.22 6.18
CA ALA A 33 8.10 -4.63 5.04
C ALA A 33 7.80 -3.79 3.79
N MET A 34 6.53 -3.53 3.48
CA MET A 34 6.15 -2.69 2.33
C MET A 34 6.69 -1.26 2.47
N VAL A 35 6.62 -0.68 3.67
CA VAL A 35 7.14 0.68 3.93
C VAL A 35 8.66 0.71 3.84
N GLN A 36 9.34 -0.30 4.39
CA GLN A 36 10.80 -0.43 4.28
C GLN A 36 11.25 -0.61 2.83
N GLN A 37 10.54 -1.43 2.05
CA GLN A 37 10.82 -1.63 0.63
C GLN A 37 10.65 -0.33 -0.15
N PHE A 38 9.54 0.38 0.04
CA PHE A 38 9.35 1.71 -0.56
C PHE A 38 10.52 2.65 -0.24
N ASN A 39 10.87 2.76 1.03
CA ASN A 39 11.94 3.62 1.52
C ASN A 39 13.30 3.24 0.94
N SER A 40 13.56 1.94 0.71
CA SER A 40 14.79 1.44 0.11
C SER A 40 14.85 1.68 -1.39
N THR A 41 13.72 1.60 -2.08
CA THR A 41 13.66 1.76 -3.54
C THR A 41 13.69 3.23 -3.95
N TYR A 42 12.93 4.08 -3.26
CA TYR A 42 12.71 5.48 -3.67
C TYR A 42 13.35 6.50 -2.74
N GLY A 43 13.69 6.11 -1.51
CA GLY A 43 14.18 7.02 -0.49
C GLY A 43 13.09 7.46 0.49
N ARG A 44 13.51 8.24 1.49
CA ARG A 44 12.67 8.65 2.63
C ARG A 44 12.46 10.16 2.73
N ASP A 45 13.42 10.92 2.22
CA ASP A 45 13.52 12.36 2.44
C ASP A 45 12.85 13.15 1.31
N VAL A 46 11.97 14.06 1.70
CA VAL A 46 11.32 15.02 0.80
C VAL A 46 12.28 16.07 0.25
N LYS A 47 13.48 16.24 0.82
CA LYS A 47 14.47 17.20 0.33
C LYS A 47 15.37 16.61 -0.78
N ASP A 48 15.27 15.31 -1.04
CA ASP A 48 16.06 14.63 -2.04
C ASP A 48 15.40 14.73 -3.42
N VAL A 49 15.94 15.59 -4.29
CA VAL A 49 15.44 15.79 -5.67
C VAL A 49 15.54 14.48 -6.47
N VAL A 50 16.57 13.67 -6.24
CA VAL A 50 16.78 12.41 -6.96
C VAL A 50 15.68 11.41 -6.61
N ALA A 51 15.27 11.36 -5.33
CA ALA A 51 14.14 10.55 -4.89
C ALA A 51 12.84 10.92 -5.62
N TRP A 52 12.54 12.22 -5.74
CA TRP A 52 11.38 12.72 -6.48
C TRP A 52 11.43 12.39 -7.97
N GLN A 53 12.60 12.52 -8.59
CA GLN A 53 12.80 12.18 -9.99
C GLN A 53 12.65 10.68 -10.24
N ASN A 54 13.17 9.84 -9.33
CA ASN A 54 13.02 8.39 -9.41
C ASN A 54 11.55 7.97 -9.30
N LEU A 55 10.77 8.63 -8.43
CA LEU A 55 9.32 8.42 -8.39
C LEU A 55 8.65 8.82 -9.71
N CYS A 56 8.98 9.97 -10.28
CA CYS A 56 8.45 10.39 -11.58
C CYS A 56 8.76 9.36 -12.67
N ARG A 57 10.00 8.83 -12.73
CA ARG A 57 10.38 7.77 -13.68
C ARG A 57 9.59 6.49 -13.46
N ALA A 58 9.45 6.05 -12.21
CA ALA A 58 8.69 4.84 -11.89
C ALA A 58 7.21 4.96 -12.29
N LEU A 59 6.67 6.18 -12.25
CA LEU A 59 5.32 6.53 -12.69
C LEU A 59 5.21 6.74 -14.22
N GLY A 60 6.30 6.59 -14.96
CA GLY A 60 6.31 6.75 -16.42
C GLY A 60 6.26 8.22 -16.90
N VAL A 61 6.63 9.18 -16.04
CA VAL A 61 6.68 10.60 -16.40
C VAL A 61 7.89 10.87 -17.30
N ASP A 62 7.64 11.32 -18.52
CA ASP A 62 8.65 11.75 -19.49
C ASP A 62 8.21 13.06 -20.19
N PRO A 63 9.04 14.13 -20.20
CA PRO A 63 10.33 14.24 -19.55
C PRO A 63 10.22 14.38 -18.01
N VAL A 64 11.18 13.81 -17.30
CA VAL A 64 11.27 13.93 -15.83
C VAL A 64 11.58 15.39 -15.44
N PRO A 65 10.80 16.02 -14.56
CA PRO A 65 11.07 17.39 -14.15
C PRO A 65 12.41 17.54 -13.42
N ASN A 66 13.05 18.69 -13.60
CA ASN A 66 14.33 18.99 -12.93
C ASN A 66 14.15 19.55 -11.52
N SER A 67 12.95 20.05 -11.20
CA SER A 67 12.64 20.63 -9.90
C SER A 67 11.83 19.67 -9.03
N MET A 68 12.19 19.60 -7.75
CA MET A 68 11.41 18.91 -6.73
C MET A 68 9.95 19.39 -6.68
N HIS A 69 9.72 20.68 -6.88
CA HIS A 69 8.38 21.25 -6.80
C HIS A 69 7.49 20.78 -7.96
N GLU A 70 8.07 20.63 -9.15
CA GLU A 70 7.37 20.11 -10.32
C GLU A 70 7.12 18.61 -10.20
N CYS A 71 8.14 17.84 -9.78
CA CYS A 71 7.98 16.42 -9.50
C CYS A 71 6.85 16.18 -8.49
N ARG A 72 6.81 16.99 -7.43
CA ARG A 72 5.75 16.91 -6.41
C ARG A 72 4.36 17.14 -7.01
N LYS A 73 4.19 18.18 -7.83
CA LYS A 73 2.90 18.47 -8.48
C LYS A 73 2.41 17.31 -9.34
N VAL A 74 3.33 16.70 -10.11
CA VAL A 74 2.99 15.53 -10.94
C VAL A 74 2.61 14.33 -10.06
N ILE A 75 3.38 14.09 -9.00
CA ILE A 75 3.10 12.98 -8.06
C ILE A 75 1.78 13.19 -7.30
N GLU A 76 1.41 14.43 -7.01
CA GLU A 76 0.12 14.77 -6.41
C GLU A 76 -1.05 14.62 -7.40
N SER A 77 -0.82 14.79 -8.70
CA SER A 77 -1.88 14.64 -9.71
C SER A 77 -2.16 13.21 -10.15
N VAL A 78 -1.19 12.29 -9.99
CA VAL A 78 -1.40 10.87 -10.30
C VAL A 78 -2.17 10.14 -9.20
N HIS A 79 -2.94 9.14 -9.60
CA HIS A 79 -3.74 8.30 -8.72
C HIS A 79 -3.28 6.85 -8.87
N VAL A 80 -2.14 6.50 -8.29
CA VAL A 80 -1.57 5.14 -8.34
C VAL A 80 -1.74 4.41 -7.00
N ASN A 81 -1.76 3.07 -7.05
CA ASN A 81 -1.69 2.26 -5.85
C ASN A 81 -0.22 2.13 -5.39
N ILE A 82 0.06 2.45 -4.13
CA ILE A 82 1.43 2.40 -3.59
C ILE A 82 1.98 0.96 -3.54
N CYS A 83 1.14 -0.06 -3.34
CA CYS A 83 1.57 -1.45 -3.43
C CYS A 83 2.08 -1.77 -4.84
N ASP A 84 1.38 -1.32 -5.88
CA ASP A 84 1.81 -1.50 -7.27
C ASP A 84 3.08 -0.69 -7.57
N LEU A 85 3.22 0.50 -6.97
CA LEU A 85 4.44 1.30 -7.08
C LEU A 85 5.65 0.61 -6.43
N VAL A 86 5.46 -0.06 -5.28
CA VAL A 86 6.53 -0.86 -4.63
C VAL A 86 6.90 -2.08 -5.47
N GLU A 87 5.94 -2.66 -6.20
CA GLU A 87 6.15 -3.78 -7.12
C GLU A 87 6.67 -3.33 -8.50
N ALA A 88 6.70 -2.02 -8.79
CA ALA A 88 7.03 -1.49 -10.12
C ALA A 88 8.41 -1.89 -10.65
N PRO A 89 9.48 -2.04 -9.83
CA PRO A 89 10.75 -2.56 -10.31
C PRO A 89 10.68 -3.98 -10.87
N ILE A 90 9.66 -4.76 -10.50
CA ILE A 90 9.46 -6.16 -10.91
C ILE A 90 8.38 -6.26 -12.00
N LEU A 91 7.27 -5.54 -11.83
CA LEU A 91 6.08 -5.63 -12.69
C LEU A 91 5.99 -4.53 -13.76
N GLY A 92 6.85 -3.52 -13.69
CA GLY A 92 6.81 -2.35 -14.57
C GLY A 92 5.99 -1.18 -14.02
N THR A 93 5.74 -0.19 -14.86
CA THR A 93 5.05 1.06 -14.48
C THR A 93 3.66 0.78 -13.90
N PRO A 94 3.33 1.31 -12.70
CA PRO A 94 2.03 1.10 -12.09
C PRO A 94 0.93 1.85 -12.87
N ARG A 95 -0.29 1.32 -12.82
CA ARG A 95 -1.44 1.94 -13.47
C ARG A 95 -1.85 3.23 -12.75
N ASP A 96 -1.97 4.32 -13.50
CA ASP A 96 -2.69 5.52 -13.07
C ASP A 96 -4.19 5.31 -13.26
N PHE A 97 -4.96 5.50 -12.19
CA PHE A 97 -6.41 5.35 -12.18
C PHE A 97 -7.15 6.64 -12.54
N GLY A 98 -6.46 7.79 -12.61
CA GLY A 98 -7.03 9.09 -12.97
C GLY A 98 -8.00 9.70 -11.95
N SER A 99 -8.48 8.94 -10.96
CA SER A 99 -9.32 9.44 -9.87
C SER A 99 -9.11 8.66 -8.56
N GLU A 100 -9.36 9.32 -7.42
CA GLU A 100 -9.30 8.68 -6.10
C GLU A 100 -10.37 7.59 -5.96
N GLU A 101 -11.54 7.75 -6.57
CA GLU A 101 -12.63 6.76 -6.55
C GLU A 101 -12.20 5.46 -7.23
N ALA A 102 -11.65 5.56 -8.44
CA ALA A 102 -11.21 4.39 -9.22
C ALA A 102 -10.07 3.67 -8.50
N LEU A 103 -9.11 4.43 -7.96
CA LEU A 103 -8.04 3.89 -7.11
C LEU A 103 -8.61 3.18 -5.87
N ALA A 104 -9.63 3.76 -5.22
CA ALA A 104 -10.21 3.19 -4.01
C ALA A 104 -11.00 1.89 -4.29
N ILE A 105 -11.75 1.84 -5.39
CA ILE A 105 -12.45 0.62 -5.84
C ILE A 105 -11.43 -0.49 -6.10
N TYR A 106 -10.39 -0.19 -6.90
CA TYR A 106 -9.34 -1.16 -7.20
C TYR A 106 -8.69 -1.68 -5.92
N SER A 107 -8.18 -0.78 -5.07
CA SER A 107 -7.46 -1.14 -3.83
C SER A 107 -8.31 -1.97 -2.87
N LYS A 108 -9.63 -1.74 -2.80
CA LYS A 108 -10.55 -2.53 -1.98
C LYS A 108 -10.86 -3.89 -2.60
N SER A 109 -11.04 -3.94 -3.92
CA SER A 109 -11.35 -5.19 -4.64
C SER A 109 -10.18 -6.17 -4.64
N THR A 110 -8.94 -5.67 -4.62
CA THR A 110 -7.71 -6.47 -4.63
C THR A 110 -7.06 -6.64 -3.25
N ASP A 111 -7.65 -6.05 -2.21
CA ASP A 111 -7.08 -5.94 -0.85
C ASP A 111 -5.66 -5.31 -0.80
N LYS A 112 -5.25 -4.62 -1.88
CA LYS A 112 -3.99 -3.87 -1.98
C LYS A 112 -4.11 -2.53 -1.25
N ILE A 113 -4.16 -2.59 0.09
CA ILE A 113 -4.30 -1.41 0.95
C ILE A 113 -2.97 -1.08 1.61
N PHE A 114 -2.39 0.05 1.22
CA PHE A 114 -1.13 0.51 1.79
C PHE A 114 -1.32 1.08 3.21
N PRO A 115 -0.45 0.75 4.18
CA PRO A 115 -0.52 1.26 5.54
C PRO A 115 -0.28 2.77 5.60
N ARG A 116 -1.30 3.53 6.01
CA ARG A 116 -1.21 4.99 6.20
C ARG A 116 -0.40 5.38 7.44
N ASP A 117 -0.67 4.71 8.56
CA ASP A 117 -0.12 5.06 9.88
C ASP A 117 1.00 4.08 10.28
N ASN A 118 2.13 4.13 9.56
CA ASN A 118 3.31 3.32 9.86
C ASN A 118 4.44 4.18 10.46
N VAL A 119 5.08 3.69 11.52
CA VAL A 119 6.18 4.39 12.22
C VAL A 119 7.42 4.60 11.35
N HIS A 120 7.62 3.75 10.34
CA HIS A 120 8.71 3.83 9.39
C HIS A 120 8.39 4.68 8.15
N ALA A 121 7.18 5.25 8.05
CA ALA A 121 6.79 6.06 6.91
C ALA A 121 7.67 7.32 6.82
N GLY A 122 8.51 7.38 5.78
CA GLY A 122 9.28 8.56 5.44
C GLY A 122 8.38 9.76 5.11
N SER A 123 8.94 10.96 5.17
CA SER A 123 8.20 12.18 4.79
C SER A 123 7.78 12.15 3.32
N LEU A 124 8.56 11.48 2.46
CA LEU A 124 8.28 11.32 1.03
C LEU A 124 7.01 10.50 0.76
N LEU A 125 6.88 9.37 1.46
CA LEU A 125 5.74 8.46 1.34
C LEU A 125 4.40 9.15 1.63
N ARG A 126 4.39 10.15 2.53
CA ARG A 126 3.19 10.90 2.90
C ARG A 126 2.55 11.65 1.73
N TYR A 127 3.31 12.02 0.70
CA TYR A 127 2.79 12.72 -0.48
C TYR A 127 2.07 11.80 -1.47
N LEU A 128 2.28 10.49 -1.36
CA LEU A 128 1.63 9.47 -2.18
C LEU A 128 0.37 8.91 -1.54
N LEU A 129 0.16 9.13 -0.24
CA LEU A 129 -1.01 8.64 0.47
C LEU A 129 -2.28 9.36 -0.01
N ARG A 130 -3.24 8.57 -0.52
CA ARG A 130 -4.58 9.04 -0.92
C ARG A 130 -5.66 8.57 0.04
N HIS A 131 -6.80 9.25 0.06
CA HIS A 131 -7.90 8.95 0.98
C HIS A 131 -8.80 7.78 0.52
N ILE A 132 -8.24 6.58 0.39
CA ILE A 132 -8.94 5.37 -0.10
C ILE A 132 -10.15 4.98 0.79
N SER A 133 -10.10 5.26 2.10
CA SER A 133 -11.15 4.85 3.05
C SER A 133 -12.45 5.65 2.93
N ARG A 134 -12.44 6.87 2.38
CA ARG A 134 -13.63 7.74 2.31
C ARG A 134 -14.60 7.39 1.19
N HIS A 135 -14.14 6.71 0.14
CA HIS A 135 -14.99 6.34 -0.99
C HIS A 135 -15.77 5.07 -0.66
N ARG A 136 -17.10 5.15 -0.53
CA ARG A 136 -17.95 3.95 -0.45
C ARG A 136 -17.85 3.25 -1.80
N GLY A 137 -17.28 2.05 -1.81
CA GLY A 137 -17.34 1.20 -2.99
C GLY A 137 -18.81 0.87 -3.23
N THR A 138 -19.41 1.45 -4.26
CA THR A 138 -20.68 0.93 -4.77
C THR A 138 -20.38 -0.45 -5.32
N ARG A 139 -20.97 -1.45 -4.68
CA ARG A 139 -21.01 -2.83 -5.17
C ARG A 139 -21.75 -2.77 -6.50
N TYR A 140 -21.05 -2.84 -7.63
CA TYR A 140 -21.73 -3.06 -8.89
C TYR A 140 -22.31 -4.48 -8.88
N PRO A 141 -23.57 -4.65 -9.34
CA PRO A 141 -24.29 -5.92 -9.30
C PRO A 141 -23.63 -7.01 -10.16
#